data_AF-A0A8J7DC85-F1
#
_entry.id   AF-A0A8J7DC85-F1
#
_cell.length_a   1.000
_cell.length_b   1.000
_cell.length_c   1.000
_cell.angle_alpha   90.00
_cell.angle_beta   90.00
_cell.angle_gamma   90.00
#
_symmetry.space_group_name_H-M   'P 1'
#
loop_
_entity.id
_entity.type
_entity.pdbx_description
1 polymer ?
#
loop_
_entity_poly.entity_id
_entity_poly.type
_entity_poly.pdbx_seq_one_letter_code
_entity_poly.pdbx_strand_id
1 'polypeptide(L)'
;MKNIFAKIAATTATSAALSVAIAAGANNPAQAIDFNFKWLGDAGYSAIGSFSYDETTAPIIITETGSGATNSLQSLSVSFLDPSQNLLGTYNTVSGGVSQSTFFNFNFDISTHTLFGPLNIGGGTGVIGENFFSGTVGESLRLRQDVNQQGTSITLDDNSGSIQVSKVPEPASILVLLAFAMLGVGSTLKKKQASC
;
A
#
# COMPACT_ATOMS: atom_id res chain seq x y z
N MET A 1 -13.75 54.08 20.21
CA MET A 1 -13.43 53.42 18.92
C MET A 1 -12.95 52.01 19.23
N LYS A 2 -13.60 50.99 18.69
CA LYS A 2 -13.46 49.58 19.08
C LYS A 2 -12.39 48.90 18.23
N ASN A 3 -11.48 48.18 18.89
CA ASN A 3 -10.45 47.32 18.29
C ASN A 3 -11.08 46.09 17.64
N ILE A 4 -10.60 45.69 16.47
CA ILE A 4 -10.95 44.42 15.83
C ILE A 4 -9.65 43.66 15.54
N PHE A 5 -9.33 42.72 16.42
CA PHE A 5 -8.34 41.68 16.16
C PHE A 5 -9.01 40.58 15.32
N ALA A 6 -8.52 40.36 14.11
CA ALA A 6 -8.92 39.23 13.27
C ALA A 6 -8.33 37.93 13.85
N LYS A 7 -9.20 37.02 14.28
CA LYS A 7 -8.84 35.65 14.64
C LYS A 7 -8.67 34.84 13.36
N ILE A 8 -7.45 34.36 13.11
CA ILE A 8 -7.19 33.32 12.12
C ILE A 8 -7.68 32.00 12.72
N ALA A 9 -8.76 31.44 12.14
CA ALA A 9 -9.19 30.09 12.45
C ALA A 9 -8.37 29.11 11.62
N ALA A 10 -7.42 28.42 12.25
CA ALA A 10 -6.73 27.29 11.65
C ALA A 10 -7.66 26.07 11.72
N THR A 11 -8.23 25.69 10.57
CA THR A 11 -8.99 24.44 10.44
C THR A 11 -7.99 23.29 10.37
N THR A 12 -7.78 22.58 11.47
CA THR A 12 -6.97 21.36 11.50
C THR A 12 -7.71 20.27 10.73
N ALA A 13 -7.19 19.91 9.55
CA ALA A 13 -7.64 18.73 8.83
C ALA A 13 -7.22 17.48 9.62
N THR A 14 -8.19 16.83 10.26
CA THR A 14 -7.98 15.55 10.93
C THR A 14 -7.87 14.46 9.86
N SER A 15 -6.65 14.06 9.50
CA SER A 15 -6.45 12.84 8.71
C SER A 15 -6.84 11.62 9.54
N ALA A 16 -8.01 11.05 9.28
CA ALA A 16 -8.38 9.74 9.80
C ALA A 16 -7.54 8.69 9.06
N ALA A 17 -6.60 8.06 9.76
CA ALA A 17 -5.95 6.86 9.27
C ALA A 17 -6.97 5.71 9.28
N LEU A 18 -7.41 5.28 8.10
CA LEU A 18 -8.25 4.10 7.95
C LEU A 18 -7.34 2.86 7.99
N SER A 19 -7.28 2.19 9.14
CA SER A 19 -6.59 0.91 9.27
C SER A 19 -7.45 -0.19 8.64
N VAL A 20 -7.03 -0.71 7.49
CA VAL A 20 -7.66 -1.88 6.87
C VAL A 20 -7.27 -3.11 7.69
N ALA A 21 -8.24 -3.76 8.32
CA ALA A 21 -8.02 -5.02 9.04
C ALA A 21 -7.91 -6.17 8.02
N ILE A 22 -6.71 -6.74 7.90
CA ILE A 22 -6.46 -7.93 7.08
C ILE A 22 -6.94 -9.16 7.87
N ALA A 23 -7.86 -9.94 7.31
CA ALA A 23 -8.24 -11.24 7.87
C ALA A 23 -7.08 -12.22 7.62
N ALA A 24 -6.32 -12.54 8.67
CA ALA A 24 -5.23 -13.50 8.60
C ALA A 24 -5.77 -14.93 8.41
N GLY A 25 -5.58 -15.49 7.21
CA GLY A 25 -5.60 -16.93 7.00
C GLY A 25 -4.40 -17.57 7.71
N ALA A 26 -4.63 -18.67 8.41
CA ALA A 26 -3.61 -19.37 9.17
C ALA A 26 -2.72 -20.21 8.25
N ASN A 27 -1.65 -19.61 7.72
CA ASN A 27 -0.53 -20.29 7.09
C ASN A 27 0.78 -19.65 7.59
N ASN A 28 1.40 -20.30 8.58
CA ASN A 28 2.74 -20.06 9.11
C ASN A 28 3.24 -18.59 9.15
N PRO A 29 3.04 -17.83 10.25
CA PRO A 29 3.35 -16.40 10.32
C PRO A 29 4.84 -16.09 10.52
N ALA A 30 5.76 -16.77 9.82
CA ALA A 30 7.17 -16.71 10.17
C ALA A 30 8.03 -15.71 9.37
N GLN A 31 7.74 -15.41 8.09
CA GLN A 31 8.61 -14.55 7.25
C GLN A 31 7.87 -13.86 6.08
N ALA A 32 6.55 -13.65 6.17
CA ALA A 32 5.85 -12.86 5.16
C ALA A 32 6.15 -11.38 5.39
N ILE A 33 6.62 -10.69 4.36
CA ILE A 33 6.90 -9.26 4.40
C ILE A 33 5.78 -8.50 3.68
N ASP A 34 5.24 -7.50 4.35
CA ASP A 34 4.14 -6.68 3.84
C ASP A 34 4.65 -5.32 3.34
N PHE A 35 4.09 -4.90 2.22
CA PHE A 35 4.28 -3.57 1.66
C PHE A 35 2.93 -2.90 1.44
N ASN A 36 2.89 -1.60 1.69
CA ASN A 36 1.81 -0.75 1.24
C ASN A 36 2.27 0.05 0.03
N PHE A 37 1.34 0.37 -0.85
CA PHE A 37 1.57 1.35 -1.91
C PHE A 37 0.41 2.34 -2.02
N LYS A 38 0.74 3.52 -2.52
CA LYS A 38 -0.21 4.61 -2.75
C LYS A 38 0.03 5.23 -4.11
N TRP A 39 -1.07 5.57 -4.76
CA TRP A 39 -1.09 6.29 -6.02
C TRP A 39 -2.07 7.45 -5.93
N LEU A 40 -1.71 8.58 -6.54
CA LEU A 40 -2.55 9.77 -6.67
C LEU A 40 -2.51 10.18 -8.14
N GLY A 41 -3.68 10.18 -8.77
CA GLY A 41 -3.86 10.64 -10.14
C GLY A 41 -3.94 12.16 -10.25
N ASP A 42 -3.80 12.66 -11.46
CA ASP A 42 -3.77 14.10 -11.75
C ASP A 42 -5.15 14.77 -11.57
N ALA A 43 -6.25 14.01 -11.72
CA ALA A 43 -7.62 14.46 -11.47
C ALA A 43 -8.09 14.24 -10.02
N GLY A 44 -7.22 13.72 -9.15
CA GLY A 44 -7.49 13.53 -7.72
C GLY A 44 -8.07 12.17 -7.34
N TYR A 45 -8.22 11.24 -8.28
CA TYR A 45 -8.48 9.85 -7.93
C TYR A 45 -7.27 9.27 -7.20
N SER A 46 -7.49 8.31 -6.32
CA SER A 46 -6.38 7.70 -5.58
C SER A 46 -6.53 6.19 -5.45
N ALA A 47 -5.40 5.53 -5.23
CA ALA A 47 -5.38 4.12 -4.90
C ALA A 47 -4.52 3.86 -3.66
N ILE A 48 -4.97 2.90 -2.86
CA ILE A 48 -4.23 2.38 -1.72
C ILE A 48 -4.23 0.88 -1.86
N GLY A 49 -3.07 0.27 -1.83
CA GLY A 49 -2.97 -1.19 -1.86
C GLY A 49 -1.91 -1.72 -0.93
N SER A 50 -1.93 -3.03 -0.80
CA SER A 50 -0.93 -3.79 -0.06
C SER A 50 -0.62 -5.07 -0.81
N PHE A 51 0.60 -5.57 -0.64
CA PHE A 51 1.01 -6.87 -1.14
C PHE A 51 2.01 -7.50 -0.19
N SER A 52 2.14 -8.81 -0.29
CA SER A 52 3.10 -9.56 0.49
C SER A 52 3.73 -10.70 -0.29
N TYR A 53 4.93 -11.07 0.12
CA TYR A 53 5.67 -12.22 -0.40
C TYR A 53 6.44 -12.89 0.74
N ASP A 54 6.94 -14.10 0.48
CA ASP A 54 7.82 -14.81 1.40
C ASP A 54 9.27 -14.36 1.19
N GLU A 55 9.86 -13.67 2.17
CA GLU A 55 11.22 -13.13 2.09
C GLU A 55 12.28 -14.24 1.93
N THR A 56 11.99 -15.48 2.35
CA THR A 56 12.96 -16.58 2.32
C THR A 56 13.14 -17.20 0.94
N THR A 57 12.14 -17.04 0.07
CA THR A 57 12.09 -17.70 -1.25
C THR A 57 12.03 -16.72 -2.41
N ALA A 58 11.73 -15.44 -2.15
CA ALA A 58 11.57 -14.45 -3.20
C ALA A 58 12.90 -14.11 -3.92
N PRO A 59 12.91 -14.05 -5.25
CA PRO A 59 14.03 -13.50 -6.01
C PRO A 59 14.13 -11.98 -5.82
N ILE A 60 15.30 -11.40 -6.13
CA ILE A 60 15.53 -9.94 -6.04
C ILE A 60 14.48 -9.15 -6.83
N ILE A 61 14.09 -9.66 -8.01
CA ILE A 61 13.04 -9.11 -8.84
C ILE A 61 11.86 -10.07 -8.86
N ILE A 62 10.72 -9.63 -8.32
CA ILE A 62 9.46 -10.35 -8.42
C ILE A 62 8.75 -9.88 -9.69
N THR A 63 8.48 -10.80 -10.61
CA THR A 63 7.67 -10.58 -11.81
C THR A 63 6.56 -11.60 -11.86
N GLU A 64 5.32 -11.14 -12.00
CA GLU A 64 4.14 -11.99 -12.06
C GLU A 64 3.22 -11.54 -13.20
N THR A 65 2.64 -12.51 -13.91
CA THR A 65 1.77 -12.25 -15.06
C THR A 65 0.63 -13.24 -15.17
N GLY A 66 -0.54 -12.77 -15.58
CA GLY A 66 -1.70 -13.59 -15.86
C GLY A 66 -2.40 -14.15 -14.62
N SER A 67 -3.44 -14.96 -14.87
CA SER A 67 -4.22 -15.62 -13.82
C SER A 67 -3.59 -16.94 -13.39
N GLY A 68 -3.82 -17.35 -12.14
CA GLY A 68 -3.36 -18.63 -11.60
C GLY A 68 -2.32 -18.48 -10.49
N ALA A 69 -1.59 -19.55 -10.20
CA ALA A 69 -0.59 -19.54 -9.12
C ALA A 69 0.52 -18.51 -9.42
N THR A 70 0.85 -17.69 -8.43
CA THR A 70 1.99 -16.77 -8.46
C THR A 70 3.26 -17.49 -8.02
N ASN A 71 4.41 -16.97 -8.44
CA ASN A 71 5.72 -17.55 -8.11
C ASN A 71 6.23 -17.11 -6.74
N SER A 72 5.93 -15.88 -6.32
CA SER A 72 6.48 -15.26 -5.12
C SER A 72 5.45 -14.44 -4.33
N LEU A 73 4.50 -13.77 -5.01
CA LEU A 73 3.45 -13.03 -4.31
C LEU A 73 2.54 -13.99 -3.53
N GLN A 74 2.20 -13.62 -2.30
CA GLN A 74 1.24 -14.34 -1.46
C GLN A 74 -0.11 -13.64 -1.41
N SER A 75 -0.10 -12.31 -1.40
CA SER A 75 -1.31 -11.49 -1.46
C SER A 75 -1.05 -10.19 -2.21
N LEU A 76 -2.09 -9.67 -2.85
CA LEU A 76 -2.13 -8.34 -3.43
C LEU A 76 -3.56 -7.84 -3.40
N SER A 77 -3.79 -6.71 -2.73
CA SER A 77 -5.07 -6.03 -2.66
C SER A 77 -4.93 -4.57 -3.01
N VAL A 78 -5.92 -4.00 -3.70
CA VAL A 78 -5.96 -2.59 -4.07
C VAL A 78 -7.37 -2.04 -3.93
N SER A 79 -7.47 -0.86 -3.33
CA SER A 79 -8.70 -0.06 -3.26
C SER A 79 -8.53 1.21 -4.08
N PHE A 80 -9.55 1.56 -4.86
CA PHE A 80 -9.60 2.80 -5.63
C PHE A 80 -10.63 3.76 -5.04
N LEU A 81 -10.30 5.04 -5.01
CA LEU A 81 -11.13 6.09 -4.47
C LEU A 81 -11.32 7.21 -5.51
N ASP A 82 -12.51 7.80 -5.49
CA ASP A 82 -12.81 9.01 -6.28
C ASP A 82 -12.17 10.28 -5.65
N PRO A 83 -12.22 11.44 -6.31
CA PRO A 83 -11.66 12.69 -5.78
C PRO A 83 -12.32 13.20 -4.49
N SER A 84 -13.51 12.71 -4.15
CA SER A 84 -14.19 12.99 -2.89
C SER A 84 -13.87 11.95 -1.80
N GLN A 85 -12.90 11.07 -2.06
CA GLN A 85 -12.47 9.97 -1.20
C GLN A 85 -13.56 8.89 -0.98
N ASN A 86 -14.54 8.78 -1.87
CA ASN A 86 -15.48 7.67 -1.84
C ASN A 86 -14.85 6.42 -2.46
N LEU A 87 -15.11 5.25 -1.87
CA LEU A 87 -14.62 3.98 -2.37
C LEU A 87 -15.32 3.61 -3.70
N LEU A 88 -14.53 3.40 -4.74
CA LEU A 88 -14.99 2.89 -6.04
C LEU A 88 -15.01 1.36 -6.07
N GLY A 89 -14.06 0.72 -5.36
CA GLY A 89 -13.99 -0.72 -5.23
C GLY A 89 -12.70 -1.19 -4.55
N THR A 90 -12.73 -2.41 -4.03
CA THR A 90 -11.58 -3.12 -3.46
C THR A 90 -11.43 -4.46 -4.14
N TYR A 91 -10.21 -4.78 -4.55
CA TYR A 91 -9.92 -5.94 -5.38
C TYR A 91 -8.78 -6.73 -4.77
N ASN A 92 -9.01 -8.01 -4.50
CA ASN A 92 -7.97 -8.95 -4.09
C ASN A 92 -7.42 -9.62 -5.35
N THR A 93 -6.53 -8.93 -6.05
CA THR A 93 -5.93 -9.42 -7.30
C THR A 93 -5.15 -10.71 -7.09
N VAL A 94 -4.43 -10.83 -5.97
CA VAL A 94 -3.77 -12.09 -5.55
C VAL A 94 -4.24 -12.47 -4.15
N SER A 95 -4.70 -13.71 -3.98
CA SER A 95 -5.13 -14.25 -2.68
C SER A 95 -4.58 -15.64 -2.49
N GLY A 96 -3.81 -15.86 -1.41
CA GLY A 96 -3.22 -17.17 -1.11
C GLY A 96 -2.28 -17.67 -2.21
N GLY A 97 -1.52 -16.77 -2.82
CA GLY A 97 -0.62 -17.07 -3.94
C GLY A 97 -1.34 -17.38 -5.26
N VAL A 98 -2.58 -16.91 -5.43
CA VAL A 98 -3.35 -17.12 -6.68
C VAL A 98 -3.89 -15.80 -7.20
N SER A 99 -3.42 -15.42 -8.40
CA SER A 99 -3.93 -14.30 -9.19
C SER A 99 -5.31 -14.61 -9.79
N GLN A 100 -6.26 -13.70 -9.57
CA GLN A 100 -7.64 -13.79 -10.07
C GLN A 100 -7.84 -13.06 -11.41
N SER A 101 -6.85 -12.29 -11.87
CA SER A 101 -6.98 -11.43 -13.05
C SER A 101 -6.23 -12.01 -14.25
N THR A 102 -6.91 -12.12 -15.38
CA THR A 102 -6.32 -12.65 -16.63
C THR A 102 -5.29 -11.71 -17.26
N PHE A 103 -5.38 -10.42 -16.94
CA PHE A 103 -4.48 -9.37 -17.45
C PHE A 103 -3.41 -8.97 -16.45
N PHE A 104 -3.31 -9.68 -15.32
CA PHE A 104 -2.41 -9.37 -14.23
C PHE A 104 -0.98 -9.15 -14.72
N ASN A 105 -0.37 -8.03 -14.33
CA ASN A 105 1.04 -7.74 -14.52
C ASN A 105 1.54 -7.01 -13.28
N PHE A 106 2.62 -7.50 -12.70
CA PHE A 106 3.22 -6.93 -11.51
C PHE A 106 4.74 -7.12 -11.54
N ASN A 107 5.49 -6.06 -11.25
CA ASN A 107 6.95 -6.13 -11.11
C ASN A 107 7.40 -5.31 -9.91
N PHE A 108 8.23 -5.92 -9.06
CA PHE A 108 8.74 -5.31 -7.83
C PHE A 108 10.22 -5.64 -7.64
N ASP A 109 11.02 -4.62 -7.33
CA ASP A 109 12.43 -4.76 -6.97
C ASP A 109 12.56 -4.70 -5.44
N ILE A 110 13.00 -5.81 -4.85
CA ILE A 110 13.18 -5.92 -3.40
C ILE A 110 14.33 -5.05 -2.90
N SER A 111 15.36 -4.82 -3.72
CA SER A 111 16.55 -4.05 -3.31
C SER A 111 16.24 -2.58 -3.12
N THR A 112 15.39 -2.02 -3.99
CA THR A 112 15.00 -0.61 -3.98
C THR A 112 13.63 -0.38 -3.36
N HIS A 113 12.86 -1.44 -3.12
CA HIS A 113 11.45 -1.41 -2.72
C HIS A 113 10.59 -0.58 -3.68
N THR A 114 10.79 -0.73 -4.98
CA THR A 114 10.03 0.02 -6.01
C THR A 114 9.24 -0.92 -6.91
N LEU A 115 8.01 -0.53 -7.21
CA LEU A 115 7.30 -1.05 -8.38
C LEU A 115 7.88 -0.45 -9.65
N PHE A 116 7.93 -1.21 -10.73
CA PHE A 116 8.45 -0.75 -12.01
C PHE A 116 7.76 -1.48 -13.18
N GLY A 117 8.02 -1.05 -14.42
CA GLY A 117 7.56 -1.76 -15.61
C GLY A 117 6.03 -1.83 -15.74
N PRO A 118 5.51 -2.76 -16.56
CA PRO A 118 4.08 -2.93 -16.75
C PRO A 118 3.36 -3.26 -15.43
N LEU A 119 2.25 -2.55 -15.18
CA LEU A 119 1.39 -2.77 -14.04
C LEU A 119 -0.06 -2.88 -14.51
N ASN A 120 -0.68 -4.01 -14.16
CA ASN A 120 -2.10 -4.25 -14.38
C ASN A 120 -2.64 -5.04 -13.17
N ILE A 121 -3.31 -4.33 -12.26
CA ILE A 121 -3.82 -4.83 -10.99
C ILE A 121 -5.18 -4.19 -10.69
N GLY A 122 -5.97 -4.80 -9.81
CA GLY A 122 -7.37 -4.42 -9.59
C GLY A 122 -8.30 -5.51 -10.11
N GLY A 123 -9.33 -5.11 -10.85
CA GLY A 123 -10.24 -6.01 -11.56
C GLY A 123 -9.58 -6.85 -12.66
N GLY A 124 -10.37 -7.21 -13.67
CA GLY A 124 -9.96 -8.13 -14.74
C GLY A 124 -10.50 -9.55 -14.54
N THR A 125 -11.61 -9.66 -13.82
CA THR A 125 -12.41 -10.90 -13.73
C THR A 125 -13.49 -10.97 -14.81
N GLY A 126 -13.65 -9.90 -15.60
CA GLY A 126 -14.63 -9.81 -16.69
C GLY A 126 -15.99 -9.26 -16.25
N VAL A 127 -16.04 -8.58 -15.10
CA VAL A 127 -17.26 -7.96 -14.57
C VAL A 127 -17.34 -6.49 -14.98
N ILE A 128 -18.52 -6.03 -15.39
CA ILE A 128 -18.75 -4.62 -15.73
C ILE A 128 -18.60 -3.76 -14.47
N GLY A 129 -17.96 -2.60 -14.61
CA GLY A 129 -17.77 -1.63 -13.55
C GLY A 129 -16.52 -1.85 -12.72
N GLU A 130 -15.74 -2.90 -13.01
CA GLU A 130 -14.45 -3.14 -12.36
C GLU A 130 -13.47 -2.01 -12.66
N ASN A 131 -12.77 -1.56 -11.62
CA ASN A 131 -11.70 -0.59 -11.71
C ASN A 131 -10.35 -1.31 -11.65
N PHE A 132 -9.40 -0.85 -12.44
CA PHE A 132 -8.07 -1.46 -12.52
C PHE A 132 -7.04 -0.45 -13.00
N PHE A 133 -5.79 -0.70 -12.63
CA PHE A 133 -4.66 -0.02 -13.24
C PHE A 133 -4.27 -0.64 -14.57
N SER A 134 -3.81 0.19 -15.49
CA SER A 134 -3.23 -0.25 -16.76
C SER A 134 -2.17 0.75 -17.22
N GLY A 135 -0.94 0.28 -17.44
CA GLY A 135 0.15 1.10 -17.94
C GLY A 135 1.52 0.63 -17.46
N THR A 136 2.46 1.56 -17.39
CA THR A 136 3.85 1.35 -16.98
C THR A 136 4.21 2.30 -15.84
N VAL A 137 4.71 1.73 -14.73
CA VAL A 137 5.17 2.49 -13.56
C VAL A 137 6.41 3.31 -13.93
N GLY A 138 6.42 4.59 -13.57
CA GLY A 138 7.46 5.55 -13.93
C GLY A 138 7.34 6.18 -15.32
N GLU A 139 6.35 5.79 -16.13
CA GLU A 139 6.09 6.37 -17.45
C GLU A 139 4.66 6.93 -17.59
N SER A 140 3.66 6.06 -17.55
CA SER A 140 2.25 6.42 -17.67
C SER A 140 1.39 5.31 -17.07
N LEU A 141 0.64 5.64 -16.03
CA LEU A 141 -0.28 4.72 -15.39
C LEU A 141 -1.67 5.31 -15.35
N ARG A 142 -2.66 4.51 -15.72
CA ARG A 142 -4.06 4.93 -15.83
C ARG A 142 -4.93 4.12 -14.90
N LEU A 143 -5.80 4.79 -14.15
CA LEU A 143 -6.96 4.17 -13.53
C LEU A 143 -8.06 4.06 -14.58
N ARG A 144 -8.52 2.84 -14.84
CA ARG A 144 -9.52 2.54 -15.85
C ARG A 144 -10.71 1.84 -15.22
N GLN A 145 -11.87 1.96 -15.88
CA GLN A 145 -13.09 1.25 -15.50
C GLN A 145 -13.69 0.54 -16.71
N ASP A 146 -14.01 -0.74 -16.54
CA ASP A 146 -14.75 -1.50 -17.56
C ASP A 146 -16.20 -1.04 -17.64
N VAL A 147 -16.65 -0.65 -18.85
CA VAL A 147 -18.00 -0.13 -19.07
C VAL A 147 -18.92 -1.13 -19.78
N ASN A 148 -18.37 -2.23 -20.30
CA ASN A 148 -19.15 -3.33 -20.87
C ASN A 148 -18.39 -4.66 -20.81
N GLN A 149 -19.09 -5.77 -21.08
CA GLN A 149 -18.52 -7.13 -21.18
C GLN A 149 -17.70 -7.37 -22.46
N GLN A 150 -17.60 -6.37 -23.34
CA GLN A 150 -16.92 -6.47 -24.64
C GLN A 150 -15.48 -5.94 -24.58
N GLY A 151 -14.94 -5.74 -23.38
CA GLY A 151 -13.57 -5.26 -23.16
C GLY A 151 -13.40 -3.76 -23.43
N THR A 152 -14.47 -2.98 -23.40
CA THR A 152 -14.38 -1.52 -23.47
C THR A 152 -14.18 -0.96 -22.07
N SER A 153 -13.14 -0.15 -21.91
CA SER A 153 -12.84 0.54 -20.64
C SER A 153 -12.56 2.02 -20.86
N ILE A 154 -13.10 2.87 -20.00
CA ILE A 154 -12.81 4.30 -19.96
C ILE A 154 -11.62 4.58 -19.05
N THR A 155 -10.93 5.70 -19.26
CA THR A 155 -9.92 6.21 -18.32
C THR A 155 -10.62 7.16 -17.36
N LEU A 156 -10.47 6.93 -16.07
CA LEU A 156 -10.99 7.82 -15.02
C LEU A 156 -9.95 8.90 -14.67
N ASP A 157 -8.68 8.49 -14.57
CA ASP A 157 -7.57 9.35 -14.21
C ASP A 157 -6.25 8.70 -14.65
N ASP A 158 -5.19 9.50 -14.74
CA ASP A 158 -3.85 9.06 -15.08
C ASP A 158 -2.79 9.94 -14.40
N ASN A 159 -1.56 9.46 -14.39
CA ASN A 159 -0.39 10.27 -14.06
C ASN A 159 0.87 9.70 -14.73
N SER A 160 2.03 10.23 -14.35
CA SER A 160 3.37 9.78 -14.78
C SER A 160 3.77 8.35 -14.35
N GLY A 161 2.85 7.56 -13.80
CA GLY A 161 3.13 6.25 -13.23
C GLY A 161 3.84 6.31 -11.87
N SER A 162 3.78 7.44 -11.17
CA SER A 162 4.37 7.58 -9.84
C SER A 162 3.56 6.81 -8.80
N ILE A 163 4.18 5.79 -8.19
CA ILE A 163 3.63 5.04 -7.06
C ILE A 163 4.60 5.14 -5.88
N GLN A 164 4.08 5.46 -4.70
CA GLN A 164 4.86 5.44 -3.46
C GLN A 164 4.69 4.08 -2.79
N VAL A 165 5.79 3.39 -2.52
CA VAL A 165 5.80 2.09 -1.83
C VAL A 165 6.48 2.25 -0.47
N SER A 166 5.97 1.56 0.55
CA SER A 166 6.52 1.57 1.90
C SER A 166 6.45 0.19 2.53
N LYS A 167 7.57 -0.29 3.07
CA LYS A 167 7.61 -1.51 3.89
C LYS A 167 6.80 -1.31 5.17
N VAL A 168 5.98 -2.28 5.52
CA VAL A 168 5.25 -2.30 6.80
C VAL A 168 6.20 -2.79 7.89
N PRO A 169 6.41 -2.04 8.99
CA PRO A 169 7.27 -2.48 10.08
C PRO A 169 6.71 -3.73 10.76
N GLU A 170 7.56 -4.73 10.96
CA GLU A 170 7.17 -5.93 11.72
C GLU A 170 6.84 -5.58 13.18
N PRO A 171 5.81 -6.20 13.78
CA PRO A 171 5.42 -5.94 15.17
C PRO A 171 6.56 -6.11 16.18
N ALA A 172 7.49 -7.03 15.92
CA ALA A 172 8.63 -7.29 16.80
C ALA A 172 9.66 -6.13 16.84
N SER A 173 9.83 -5.38 15.75
CA SER A 173 10.76 -4.24 15.70
C SER A 173 10.30 -3.07 16.59
N ILE A 174 8.98 -2.91 16.77
CA ILE A 174 8.39 -1.89 17.65
C ILE A 174 8.62 -2.25 19.13
N LEU A 175 8.55 -3.54 19.48
CA LEU A 175 8.81 -4.05 20.83
C LEU A 175 10.26 -3.82 21.28
N VAL A 176 11.24 -4.01 20.38
CA VAL A 176 12.65 -3.75 20.69
C VAL A 176 12.91 -2.25 20.91
N LEU A 177 12.33 -1.37 20.09
CA LEU A 177 12.46 0.08 20.27
C LEU A 177 11.85 0.59 21.59
N LEU A 178 10.70 0.03 22.01
CA LEU A 178 10.08 0.32 23.29
C LEU A 178 10.91 -0.19 24.49
N ALA A 179 11.55 -1.35 24.35
CA ALA A 179 12.44 -1.88 25.39
C ALA A 179 13.69 -0.99 25.59
N PHE A 180 14.26 -0.43 24.52
CA PHE A 180 15.36 0.52 24.63
C PHE A 180 14.93 1.88 25.20
N ALA A 181 13.71 2.35 24.90
CA ALA A 181 13.19 3.58 25.50
C ALA A 181 12.95 3.45 27.01
N MET A 182 12.60 2.26 27.51
CA MET A 182 12.42 2.02 28.95
C MET A 182 13.74 1.85 29.73
N LEU A 183 14.84 1.51 29.07
CA LEU A 183 16.17 1.43 29.70
C LEU A 183 16.85 2.81 29.86
N GLY A 184 16.34 3.86 29.21
CA GLY A 184 16.88 5.22 29.30
C GLY A 184 16.47 6.03 30.54
N VAL A 185 15.50 5.57 31.34
CA VAL A 185 14.99 6.31 32.52
C VAL A 185 15.67 5.89 33.84
N GLY A 186 16.58 4.90 33.79
CA GLY A 186 17.23 4.33 34.96
C GLY A 186 18.67 4.81 35.21
N SER A 187 18.95 6.10 35.31
CA SER A 187 20.27 6.53 35.82
C SER A 187 20.29 7.88 36.53
N THR A 188 19.61 7.96 37.68
CA THR A 188 20.03 8.87 38.75
C THR A 188 20.14 8.13 40.08
N LEU A 189 21.03 7.13 40.14
CA LEU A 189 21.58 6.66 41.41
C LEU A 189 22.56 7.74 41.90
N LYS A 190 22.10 8.56 42.86
CA LYS A 190 22.97 9.47 43.62
C LYS A 190 24.03 8.64 44.33
N LYS A 191 25.25 8.64 43.79
CA LYS A 191 26.47 8.37 44.55
C LYS A 191 26.59 9.45 45.63
N LYS A 192 26.52 9.07 46.90
CA LYS A 192 27.18 9.81 47.98
C LYS A 192 28.44 9.02 48.39
N GLN A 193 29.58 9.48 47.91
CA GLN A 193 30.89 9.43 48.59
C GLN A 193 30.93 10.59 49.61
N ALA A 194 31.67 10.63 50.73
CA ALA A 194 32.73 9.78 51.29
C ALA A 194 32.97 10.12 52.79
N SER A 195 33.69 9.22 53.48
CA SER A 195 34.77 9.41 54.48
C SER A 195 34.58 10.32 55.72
N CYS A 196 34.61 9.75 56.93
CA CYS A 196 35.77 9.58 57.84
C CYS A 196 35.29 8.99 59.17
#